data_AF-A0A950E3E3-F1
#
_entry.id   AF-A0A950E3E3-F1
#
_cell.length_a   1.000
_cell.length_b   1.000
_cell.length_c   1.000
_cell.angle_alpha   90.00
_cell.angle_beta   90.00
_cell.angle_gamma   90.00
#
_symmetry.space_group_name_H-M   'P 1'
#
loop_
_entity.id
_entity.type
_entity.pdbx_description
1 polymer ?
#
loop_
_entity_poly.entity_id
_entity_poly.type
_entity_poly.pdbx_seq_one_letter_code
_entity_poly.pdbx_strand_id
1 'polypeptide(L)'
;MSGVEVTTAVNRRELQRYLSRVDDRWTIDVAMLGGARVADEQGAPPQRERGPEFVVILVSHAFEGMPWLERVYHAGSLWDGLEMGAPADVHCYTPDEFERKRVALPRVKDAVDNGINLMDGAAA
;
A
#
# COMPACT_ATOMS: atom_id res chain seq x y z
N MET A 1 -24.33 -20.12 12.13
CA MET A 1 -23.72 -19.02 11.35
C MET A 1 -22.43 -18.65 12.07
N SER A 2 -21.31 -19.31 11.73
CA SER A 2 -20.02 -19.01 12.34
C SER A 2 -19.57 -17.66 11.79
N GLY A 3 -19.46 -16.66 12.66
CA GLY A 3 -18.91 -15.36 12.29
C GLY A 3 -17.50 -15.59 11.77
N VAL A 4 -17.24 -15.16 10.54
CA VAL A 4 -15.86 -15.05 10.04
C VAL A 4 -15.21 -14.01 10.95
N GLU A 5 -14.27 -14.42 11.80
CA GLU A 5 -13.37 -13.48 12.44
C GLU A 5 -12.62 -12.76 11.31
N VAL A 6 -13.04 -11.52 11.03
CA VAL A 6 -12.29 -10.65 10.14
C VAL A 6 -11.03 -10.30 10.91
N THR A 7 -9.97 -11.07 10.67
CA THR A 7 -8.66 -10.75 11.21
C THR A 7 -8.29 -9.34 10.75
N THR A 8 -7.98 -8.47 11.71
CA THR A 8 -7.43 -7.13 11.47
C THR A 8 -5.96 -7.23 11.05
N ALA A 9 -5.32 -8.39 11.26
CA ALA A 9 -3.94 -8.62 10.87
C ALA A 9 -3.78 -8.46 9.35
N VAL A 10 -2.64 -7.91 8.96
CA VAL A 10 -2.29 -7.77 7.55
C VAL A 10 -1.92 -9.13 7.00
N ASN A 11 -2.59 -9.58 5.94
CA ASN A 11 -2.28 -10.84 5.27
C ASN A 11 -0.93 -10.74 4.53
N ARG A 12 0.17 -11.04 5.23
CA ARG A 12 1.55 -10.96 4.69
C ARG A 12 1.77 -11.82 3.45
N ARG A 13 1.12 -13.00 3.38
CA ARG A 13 1.26 -13.90 2.23
C ARG A 13 0.66 -13.29 0.98
N GLU A 14 -0.55 -12.74 1.08
CA GLU A 14 -1.18 -12.10 -0.07
C GLU A 14 -0.50 -10.78 -0.43
N LEU A 15 -0.03 -10.02 0.56
CA LEU A 15 0.76 -8.80 0.32
C LEU A 15 2.03 -9.09 -0.51
N GLN A 16 2.74 -10.18 -0.22
CA GLN A 16 3.91 -10.60 -1.02
C GLN A 16 3.53 -10.99 -2.46
N ARG A 17 2.40 -11.68 -2.65
CA ARG A 17 1.89 -11.99 -3.99
C ARG A 17 1.48 -10.74 -4.76
N TYR A 18 0.85 -9.78 -4.09
CA TYR A 18 0.53 -8.48 -4.67
C TYR A 18 1.80 -7.78 -5.17
N LEU A 19 2.84 -7.71 -4.36
CA LEU A 19 4.12 -7.12 -4.75
C LEU A 19 4.76 -7.83 -5.94
N SER A 20 4.76 -9.17 -5.95
CA SER A 20 5.23 -9.94 -7.10
C SER A 20 4.45 -9.61 -8.38
N ARG A 21 3.11 -9.53 -8.32
CA ARG A 21 2.28 -9.16 -9.49
C ARG A 21 2.54 -7.74 -9.99
N VAL A 22 2.87 -6.82 -9.08
CA VAL A 22 3.21 -5.44 -9.42
C VAL A 22 4.60 -5.37 -10.05
N ASP A 23 5.58 -6.04 -9.46
CA ASP A 23 6.98 -6.03 -9.91
C ASP A 23 7.15 -6.70 -11.29
N ASP A 24 6.32 -7.71 -11.59
CA ASP A 24 6.21 -8.32 -12.92
C ASP A 24 5.79 -7.31 -14.02
N ARG A 25 5.16 -6.18 -13.66
CA ARG A 25 4.72 -5.13 -14.60
C ARG A 25 5.63 -3.91 -14.60
N TRP A 26 6.06 -3.48 -13.42
CA TRP A 26 6.91 -2.32 -13.24
C TRP A 26 7.91 -2.64 -12.16
N THR A 27 9.20 -2.54 -12.48
CA THR A 27 10.25 -2.65 -11.47
C THR A 27 10.04 -1.58 -10.39
N ILE A 28 9.75 -2.00 -9.17
CA ILE A 28 9.41 -1.10 -8.05
C ILE A 28 10.66 -0.71 -7.28
N ASP A 29 10.89 0.60 -7.16
CA ASP A 29 12.00 1.18 -6.40
C ASP A 29 11.67 1.31 -4.91
N VAL A 30 10.41 1.67 -4.59
CA VAL A 30 9.91 1.81 -3.22
C VAL A 30 8.48 1.29 -3.11
N ALA A 31 8.21 0.52 -2.08
CA ALA A 31 6.87 0.03 -1.76
C ALA A 31 6.58 0.23 -0.26
N MET A 32 5.56 1.01 0.06
CA MET A 32 5.12 1.26 1.44
C MET A 32 3.68 0.82 1.65
N LEU A 33 3.40 0.26 2.83
CA LEU A 33 2.04 -0.02 3.28
C LEU A 33 1.73 0.78 4.54
N GLY A 34 0.67 1.58 4.49
CA GLY A 34 0.07 2.23 5.65
C GLY A 34 -1.43 1.99 5.72
N GLY A 35 -2.14 2.89 6.41
CA GLY A 35 -3.57 2.79 6.62
C GLY A 35 -3.93 2.08 7.93
N ALA A 36 -5.23 1.99 8.18
CA ALA A 36 -5.73 1.65 9.50
C ALA A 36 -5.38 0.24 9.98
N ARG A 37 -5.31 -0.74 9.07
CA ARG A 37 -4.91 -2.12 9.46
C ARG A 37 -3.46 -2.20 9.88
N VAL A 38 -2.58 -1.40 9.27
CA VAL A 38 -1.19 -1.29 9.71
C VAL A 38 -1.13 -0.64 11.09
N ALA A 39 -1.88 0.43 11.32
CA ALA A 39 -1.96 1.09 12.62
C ALA A 39 -2.50 0.14 13.72
N ASP A 40 -3.54 -0.65 13.43
CA ASP A 40 -4.09 -1.65 14.35
C ASP A 40 -3.05 -2.72 14.69
N GLU A 41 -2.34 -3.25 13.69
CA GLU A 41 -1.29 -4.26 13.87
C GLU A 41 -0.13 -3.72 14.73
N GLN A 42 0.12 -2.41 14.68
CA GLN A 42 1.07 -1.71 15.53
C GLN A 42 0.50 -1.28 16.90
N GLY A 43 -0.76 -1.60 17.20
CA GLY A 43 -1.40 -1.38 18.50
C GLY A 43 -1.98 0.02 18.71
N ALA A 44 -2.34 0.73 17.64
CA ALA A 44 -2.98 2.03 17.74
C ALA A 44 -4.32 1.96 18.52
N PRO A 45 -4.64 2.97 19.35
CA PRO A 45 -5.93 3.04 20.03
C PRO A 45 -7.08 3.26 19.03
N PRO A 46 -8.35 3.08 19.45
CA PRO A 46 -9.51 3.34 18.59
C PRO A 46 -9.49 4.75 17.97
N GLN A 47 -9.59 4.82 16.64
CA GLN A 47 -9.52 6.06 15.87
C GLN A 47 -10.93 6.54 15.50
N ARG A 48 -11.23 7.83 15.72
CA ARG A 48 -12.54 8.43 15.32
C ARG A 48 -12.67 8.56 13.80
N GLU A 49 -11.59 8.93 13.13
CA GLU A 49 -11.48 9.02 11.67
C GLU A 49 -10.36 8.08 11.23
N ARG A 50 -10.72 6.83 10.97
CA ARG A 50 -9.78 5.74 10.70
C ARG A 50 -9.15 5.80 9.29
N GLY A 51 -9.80 6.46 8.34
CA GLY A 51 -9.33 6.56 6.96
C GLY A 51 -9.41 5.24 6.19
N PRO A 52 -8.67 5.08 5.08
CA PRO A 52 -8.59 3.83 4.34
C PRO A 52 -7.99 2.69 5.18
N GLU A 53 -8.52 1.48 5.00
CA GLU A 53 -7.97 0.29 5.65
C GLU A 53 -6.52 0.02 5.24
N PHE A 54 -6.21 0.26 3.97
CA PHE A 54 -4.86 0.17 3.41
C PHE A 54 -4.57 1.39 2.53
N VAL A 55 -3.37 1.94 2.71
CA VAL A 55 -2.76 2.92 1.79
C VAL A 55 -1.51 2.29 1.23
N VAL A 56 -1.46 2.07 -0.08
CA VAL A 56 -0.30 1.47 -0.75
C VAL A 56 0.40 2.56 -1.55
N ILE A 57 1.69 2.73 -1.34
CA ILE A 57 2.53 3.62 -2.15
C ILE A 57 3.50 2.77 -2.95
N LEU A 58 3.48 2.95 -4.27
CA LEU A 58 4.41 2.33 -5.21
C LEU A 58 5.18 3.43 -5.92
N VAL A 59 6.50 3.32 -5.93
CA VAL A 59 7.39 4.24 -6.63
C VAL A 59 8.16 3.47 -7.68
N SER A 60 8.13 3.96 -8.92
CA SER A 60 8.87 3.37 -10.03
C SER A 60 9.21 4.42 -11.07
N HIS A 61 10.43 4.38 -11.59
CA HIS A 61 10.80 5.13 -12.80
C HIS A 61 9.94 4.74 -14.02
N ALA A 62 9.39 3.51 -14.06
CA ALA A 62 8.55 3.05 -15.17
C ALA A 62 7.20 3.79 -15.29
N PHE A 63 6.83 4.57 -14.26
CA PHE A 63 5.65 5.43 -14.31
C PHE A 63 5.87 6.73 -15.08
N GLU A 64 7.10 7.08 -15.46
CA GLU A 64 7.40 8.29 -16.23
C GLU A 64 6.63 8.30 -17.56
N GLY A 65 5.97 9.42 -17.86
CA GLY A 65 5.10 9.55 -19.04
C GLY A 65 3.76 8.80 -19.00
N MET A 66 3.52 7.91 -18.01
CA MET A 66 2.23 7.19 -17.88
C MET A 66 1.17 8.08 -17.21
N PRO A 67 -0.09 8.12 -17.69
CA PRO A 67 -1.18 8.84 -17.02
C PRO A 67 -1.46 8.33 -15.62
N TRP A 68 -1.66 9.23 -14.64
CA TRP A 68 -1.90 8.84 -13.24
C TRP A 68 -3.04 7.82 -13.07
N LEU A 69 -4.18 8.04 -13.73
CA LEU A 69 -5.35 7.15 -13.64
C LEU A 69 -5.05 5.73 -14.13
N GLU A 70 -4.21 5.60 -15.16
CA GLU A 70 -3.77 4.30 -15.68
C GLU A 70 -2.91 3.57 -14.65
N ARG A 71 -1.96 4.27 -14.02
CA ARG A 71 -1.10 3.70 -12.97
C ARG A 71 -1.92 3.12 -11.82
N VAL A 72 -2.80 3.94 -11.23
CA VAL A 72 -3.58 3.54 -10.06
C VAL A 72 -4.65 2.51 -10.40
N TYR A 73 -5.24 2.57 -11.60
CA TYR A 73 -6.18 1.55 -12.06
C TYR A 73 -5.49 0.18 -12.18
N HIS A 74 -4.36 0.11 -12.87
CA HIS A 74 -3.66 -1.15 -13.06
C HIS A 74 -3.07 -1.69 -11.76
N ALA A 75 -2.42 -0.85 -10.94
CA ALA A 75 -1.89 -1.29 -9.65
C ALA A 75 -3.00 -1.70 -8.67
N GLY A 76 -4.12 -0.96 -8.65
CA GLY A 76 -5.31 -1.32 -7.87
C GLY A 76 -5.97 -2.63 -8.34
N SER A 77 -6.00 -2.89 -9.64
CA SER A 77 -6.59 -4.13 -10.19
C SER A 77 -5.84 -5.41 -9.79
N LEU A 78 -4.58 -5.29 -9.34
CA LEU A 78 -3.77 -6.41 -8.85
C LEU A 78 -3.99 -6.72 -7.37
N TRP A 79 -4.65 -5.83 -6.64
CA TRP A 79 -4.96 -5.99 -5.22
C TRP A 79 -6.14 -6.93 -5.04
N ASP A 80 -5.95 -8.01 -4.27
CA ASP A 80 -7.04 -8.91 -3.91
C ASP A 80 -7.69 -8.43 -2.60
N GLY A 81 -8.76 -7.63 -2.73
CA GLY A 81 -9.47 -7.08 -1.58
C GLY A 81 -10.19 -8.14 -0.73
N LEU A 82 -10.47 -9.33 -1.27
CA LEU A 82 -11.09 -10.42 -0.52
C LEU A 82 -10.06 -11.10 0.37
N GLU A 83 -8.91 -11.47 -0.20
CA GLU A 83 -7.80 -12.08 0.54
C GLU A 83 -7.13 -11.11 1.52
N MET A 84 -7.07 -9.81 1.18
CA MET A 84 -6.57 -8.77 2.07
C MET A 84 -7.62 -8.28 3.08
N GLY A 85 -8.90 -8.60 2.87
CA GLY A 85 -10.02 -8.24 3.75
C GLY A 85 -10.50 -6.78 3.65
N ALA A 86 -9.93 -5.97 2.75
CA ALA A 86 -10.37 -4.62 2.42
C ALA A 86 -9.72 -4.12 1.11
N PRO A 87 -10.32 -3.15 0.40
CA PRO A 87 -9.65 -2.49 -0.73
C PRO A 87 -8.48 -1.61 -0.28
N ALA A 88 -7.55 -1.34 -1.20
CA ALA A 88 -6.45 -0.41 -1.00
C ALA A 88 -6.68 0.92 -1.72
N ASP A 89 -6.29 2.02 -1.06
CA ASP A 89 -6.07 3.32 -1.67
C ASP A 89 -4.63 3.35 -2.23
N VAL A 90 -4.48 3.24 -3.55
CA VAL A 90 -3.18 3.04 -4.22
C VAL A 90 -2.66 4.34 -4.80
N HIS A 91 -1.40 4.65 -4.49
CA HIS A 91 -0.66 5.82 -4.96
C HIS A 91 0.57 5.38 -5.78
N CYS A 92 0.71 5.87 -7.01
CA CYS A 92 1.76 5.43 -7.95
C CYS A 92 2.61 6.61 -8.47
N TYR A 93 3.81 6.79 -7.95
CA TYR A 93 4.65 7.96 -8.23
C TYR A 93 5.94 7.61 -8.97
N THR A 94 6.43 8.52 -9.81
CA THR A 94 7.86 8.52 -10.14
C THR A 94 8.66 8.95 -8.89
N PRO A 95 9.97 8.66 -8.80
CA PRO A 95 10.77 9.07 -7.63
C PRO A 95 10.69 10.57 -7.35
N ASP A 96 10.78 11.40 -8.39
CA ASP A 96 10.68 12.85 -8.26
C ASP A 96 9.30 13.31 -7.75
N GLU A 97 8.22 12.67 -8.21
CA GLU A 97 6.88 12.91 -7.70
C GLU A 97 6.77 12.52 -6.23
N PHE A 98 7.28 11.35 -5.86
CA PHE A 98 7.22 10.82 -4.51
C PHE A 98 7.89 11.75 -3.49
N GLU A 99 9.08 12.27 -3.82
CA GLU A 99 9.81 13.24 -2.99
C GLU A 99 8.97 14.47 -2.62
N ARG A 100 8.17 14.97 -3.57
CA ARG A 100 7.26 16.09 -3.32
C ARG A 100 6.03 15.65 -2.52
N LYS A 101 5.46 14.49 -2.86
CA LYS A 101 4.17 14.01 -2.32
C LYS A 101 4.28 13.53 -0.88
N ARG A 102 5.40 12.94 -0.47
CA ARG A 102 5.65 12.52 0.92
C ARG A 102 5.69 13.70 1.90
N VAL A 103 5.91 14.92 1.42
CA VAL A 103 5.84 16.15 2.22
C VAL A 103 4.45 16.79 2.13
N ALA A 104 3.87 16.83 0.92
CA ALA A 104 2.66 17.60 0.65
C ALA A 104 1.34 16.89 1.00
N LEU A 105 1.30 15.55 0.99
CA LEU A 105 0.08 14.78 1.19
C LEU A 105 0.10 14.07 2.55
N PRO A 106 -0.80 14.43 3.50
CA PRO A 106 -0.80 13.86 4.85
C PRO A 106 -0.86 12.33 4.89
N ARG A 107 -1.67 11.71 4.02
CA ARG A 107 -1.78 10.23 3.96
C ARG A 107 -0.51 9.56 3.44
N VAL A 108 0.13 10.17 2.44
CA VAL A 108 1.40 9.64 1.91
C VAL A 108 2.49 9.80 2.94
N LYS A 109 2.55 10.96 3.62
CA LYS A 109 3.46 11.21 4.73
C LYS A 109 3.30 10.18 5.84
N ASP A 110 2.08 9.96 6.30
CA ASP A 110 1.80 9.02 7.39
C ASP A 110 2.21 7.58 7.04
N ALA A 111 1.87 7.11 5.83
CA ALA A 111 2.29 5.79 5.36
C ALA A 111 3.82 5.66 5.20
N VAL A 112 4.54 6.75 4.95
CA VAL A 112 6.01 6.75 4.89
C VAL A 112 6.64 6.76 6.28
N ASP A 113 6.11 7.57 7.19
CA ASP A 113 6.69 7.76 8.53
C ASP A 113 6.36 6.60 9.48
N ASN A 114 5.15 6.06 9.40
CA ASN A 114 4.60 5.10 10.34
C ASN A 114 4.25 3.74 9.70
N GLY A 115 4.31 3.64 8.38
CA GLY A 115 3.97 2.41 7.65
C GLY A 115 5.07 1.35 7.67
N ILE A 116 4.85 0.30 6.89
CA ILE A 116 5.77 -0.80 6.69
C ILE A 116 6.47 -0.61 5.34
N ASN A 117 7.81 -0.58 5.36
CA ASN A 117 8.58 -0.73 4.12
C ASN A 117 8.51 -2.17 3.65
N LEU A 118 7.92 -2.37 2.48
CA LEU A 118 7.67 -3.70 1.92
C LEU A 118 8.89 -4.30 1.22
N MET A 119 9.90 -3.47 0.93
CA MET A 119 11.13 -3.90 0.27
C MET A 119 12.19 -4.38 1.27
N ASP A 120 12.13 -3.94 2.54
CA ASP A 120 13.12 -4.28 3.59
C ASP A 120 13.04 -5.75 4.06
N GLY A 121 12.07 -6.52 3.56
CA GLY A 121 11.90 -7.95 3.85
C GLY A 121 12.30 -8.90 2.71
N ALA A 122 12.77 -8.40 1.56
CA ALA A 122 13.18 -9.21 0.42
C ALA A 122 14.67 -9.64 0.44
N ALA A 123 15.42 -9.20 1.46
CA ALA A 123 16.78 -9.66 1.71
C ALA A 123 16.76 -10.88 2.64
N ALA A 124 16.57 -12.07 2.07
CA ALA A 124 16.98 -13.34 2.67
C ALA A 124 17.38 -14.33 1.57
#